data_AF-A0A7W2SB97-F1
#
_entry.id   AF-A0A7W2SB97-F1
#
_cell.length_a   1.000
_cell.length_b   1.000
_cell.length_c   1.000
_cell.angle_alpha   90.00
_cell.angle_beta   90.00
_cell.angle_gamma   90.00
#
_symmetry.space_group_name_H-M   'P 1'
#
loop_
_entity.id
_entity.type
_entity.pdbx_description
1 polymer ?
#
loop_
_entity_poly.entity_id
_entity_poly.type
_entity_poly.pdbx_seq_one_letter_code
_entity_poly.pdbx_strand_id
1 'polypeptide(L)'
;MSKAINNLLRNNLLRNNKIQQTKLLDNNTDMIFPKLTKRERAITSLVFRGAKNKAIAVQLHISPNKEKNLYSIFRKTSSQNRIELISRTQSYIATLN
;
A
#
# COMPACT_ATOMS: atom_id res chain seq x y z
N MET A 1 -20.88 -16.98 -26.12
CA MET A 1 -20.85 -15.64 -25.49
C MET A 1 -20.62 -15.63 -23.97
N SER A 2 -20.78 -16.73 -23.21
CA SER A 2 -20.69 -16.68 -21.72
C SER A 2 -19.28 -16.60 -21.12
N LYS A 3 -18.23 -17.15 -21.77
CA LYS A 3 -16.84 -17.13 -21.24
C LYS A 3 -16.28 -15.71 -21.09
N ALA A 4 -16.57 -14.82 -22.03
CA ALA A 4 -16.10 -13.43 -21.99
C ALA A 4 -16.78 -12.64 -20.86
N ILE A 5 -18.08 -12.85 -20.66
CA ILE A 5 -18.87 -12.22 -19.59
C ILE A 5 -18.37 -12.71 -18.22
N ASN A 6 -18.12 -14.02 -18.07
CA ASN A 6 -17.58 -14.59 -16.83
C ASN A 6 -16.18 -14.06 -16.50
N ASN A 7 -15.31 -13.89 -17.51
CA ASN A 7 -13.99 -13.28 -17.29
C ASN A 7 -14.09 -11.79 -16.92
N LEU A 8 -15.00 -11.04 -17.54
CA LEU A 8 -15.22 -9.63 -17.24
C LEU A 8 -15.74 -9.46 -15.80
N LEU A 9 -16.72 -10.27 -15.39
CA LEU A 9 -17.26 -10.28 -14.03
C LEU A 9 -16.18 -10.65 -13.01
N ARG A 10 -15.38 -11.69 -13.27
CA ARG A 10 -14.27 -12.09 -12.40
C ARG A 10 -13.23 -10.98 -12.24
N ASN A 11 -12.85 -10.32 -13.32
CA ASN A 11 -11.91 -9.20 -13.29
C ASN A 11 -12.45 -8.00 -12.50
N ASN A 12 -13.74 -7.70 -12.64
CA ASN A 12 -14.38 -6.63 -11.89
C ASN A 12 -14.49 -6.96 -10.39
N LEU A 13 -14.81 -8.20 -10.01
CA LEU A 13 -14.79 -8.64 -8.61
C LEU A 13 -13.38 -8.52 -7.98
N LEU A 14 -12.35 -8.96 -8.70
CA LEU A 14 -10.95 -8.84 -8.24
C LEU A 14 -10.51 -7.38 -8.11
N ARG A 15 -10.90 -6.52 -9.06
CA ARG A 15 -10.62 -5.07 -9.00
C ARG A 15 -11.34 -4.40 -7.82
N ASN A 16 -12.61 -4.71 -7.59
CA ASN A 16 -13.39 -4.11 -6.51
C ASN A 16 -12.82 -4.47 -5.13
N ASN A 17 -12.42 -5.73 -4.93
CA ASN A 17 -11.74 -6.15 -3.69
C ASN A 17 -10.42 -5.40 -3.47
N LYS A 18 -9.63 -5.22 -4.53
CA LYS A 18 -8.37 -4.45 -4.45
C LYS A 18 -8.62 -2.98 -4.10
N ILE A 19 -9.66 -2.37 -4.68
CA ILE A 19 -10.05 -0.97 -4.40
C ILE A 19 -10.52 -0.83 -2.94
N GLN A 20 -11.32 -1.77 -2.43
CA GLN A 20 -11.77 -1.80 -1.04
C GLN A 20 -10.60 -1.92 -0.05
N GLN A 21 -9.64 -2.82 -0.31
CA GLN A 21 -8.41 -2.93 0.49
C GLN A 21 -7.61 -1.61 0.51
N THR A 22 -7.47 -0.94 -0.64
CA THR A 22 -6.73 0.34 -0.68
C THR A 22 -7.41 1.46 0.11
N LYS A 23 -8.75 1.50 0.14
CA LYS A 23 -9.51 2.51 0.88
C LYS A 23 -9.45 2.26 2.40
N LEU A 24 -9.43 1.00 2.83
CA LEU A 24 -9.25 0.63 4.24
C LEU A 24 -7.85 1.00 4.75
N LEU A 25 -6.81 0.87 3.92
CA LEU A 25 -5.45 1.31 4.25
C LEU A 25 -5.37 2.82 4.55
N ASP A 26 -5.96 3.65 3.70
CA ASP A 26 -5.82 5.10 3.84
C ASP A 26 -6.39 5.60 5.17
N ASN A 27 -7.47 4.98 5.64
CA ASN A 27 -8.14 5.36 6.89
C ASN A 27 -7.49 4.74 8.14
N ASN A 28 -6.87 3.55 8.01
CA ASN A 28 -6.38 2.81 9.17
C ASN A 28 -4.87 2.78 9.32
N THR A 29 -4.06 3.27 8.36
CA THR A 29 -2.58 3.23 8.46
C THR A 29 -2.02 3.81 9.77
N ASP A 30 -2.73 4.76 10.38
CA ASP A 30 -2.47 5.29 11.72
C ASP A 30 -2.56 4.23 12.83
N MET A 31 -3.57 3.36 12.80
CA MET A 31 -3.71 2.23 13.73
C MET A 31 -2.70 1.11 13.43
N ILE A 32 -2.42 0.84 12.15
CA ILE A 32 -1.51 -0.23 11.74
C ILE A 32 -0.07 0.08 12.18
N PHE A 33 0.40 1.31 11.95
CA PHE A 33 1.77 1.71 12.24
C PHE A 33 1.84 3.08 12.95
N PRO A 34 1.58 3.12 14.28
CA PRO A 34 1.47 4.37 15.03
C PRO A 34 2.79 5.17 15.08
N LYS A 35 3.93 4.53 14.84
CA LYS A 35 5.26 5.15 14.83
C LYS A 35 5.60 5.87 13.52
N LEU A 36 4.82 5.67 12.46
CA LEU A 36 5.04 6.38 11.20
C LEU A 36 4.55 7.83 11.36
N THR A 37 5.24 8.76 10.73
CA THR A 37 4.77 10.14 10.55
C THR A 37 3.69 10.20 9.46
N LYS A 38 2.94 11.32 9.39
CA LYS A 38 1.95 11.56 8.33
C LYS A 38 2.52 11.37 6.92
N ARG A 39 3.76 11.82 6.72
CA ARG A 39 4.47 11.70 5.44
C ARG A 39 4.87 10.25 5.14
N GLU A 40 5.39 9.53 6.12
CA GLU A 40 5.74 8.11 5.96
C GLU A 40 4.49 7.26 5.67
N ARG A 41 3.34 7.56 6.28
CA ARG A 41 2.08 6.89 5.97
C ARG A 41 1.62 7.12 4.54
N ALA A 42 1.71 8.36 4.04
CA ALA A 42 1.41 8.65 2.65
C ALA A 42 2.31 7.85 1.69
N ILE A 43 3.62 7.74 2.00
CA ILE A 43 4.55 6.91 1.25
C ILE A 43 4.12 5.43 1.31
N THR A 44 3.79 4.90 2.49
CA THR A 44 3.35 3.50 2.67
C THR A 44 2.06 3.19 1.90
N SER A 45 1.07 4.09 1.87
CA SER A 45 -0.15 3.91 1.06
C SER A 45 0.18 3.83 -0.44
N LEU A 46 1.04 4.73 -0.94
CA LEU A 46 1.51 4.67 -2.32
C LEU A 46 2.31 3.39 -2.62
N VAL A 47 3.11 2.94 -1.65
CA VAL A 47 3.86 1.68 -1.76
C VAL A 47 2.91 0.50 -1.92
N PHE A 48 1.86 0.43 -1.10
CA PHE A 48 0.84 -0.61 -1.16
C PHE A 48 0.09 -0.62 -2.51
N ARG A 49 -0.20 0.57 -3.06
CA ARG A 49 -0.81 0.74 -4.39
C ARG A 49 0.11 0.33 -5.55
N GLY A 50 1.37 -0.04 -5.26
CA GLY A 50 2.35 -0.46 -6.25
C GLY A 50 3.15 0.70 -6.87
N ALA A 51 3.07 1.91 -6.30
CA ALA A 51 3.78 3.07 -6.84
C ALA A 51 5.30 2.88 -6.72
N LYS A 52 6.00 2.93 -7.84
CA LYS A 52 7.47 2.91 -7.87
C LYS A 52 8.03 4.17 -7.21
N ASN A 53 9.28 4.10 -6.78
CA ASN A 53 10.00 5.23 -6.18
C ASN A 53 9.82 6.50 -7.01
N LYS A 54 10.08 6.50 -8.32
CA LYS A 54 9.90 7.68 -9.19
C LYS A 54 8.48 8.29 -9.09
N ALA A 55 7.44 7.46 -9.12
CA ALA A 55 6.05 7.90 -9.00
C ALA A 55 5.76 8.53 -7.63
N ILE A 56 6.30 7.95 -6.54
CA ILE A 56 6.17 8.50 -5.18
C ILE A 56 6.81 9.90 -5.08
N ALA A 57 7.92 10.17 -5.78
CA ALA A 57 8.51 11.52 -5.81
C ALA A 57 7.54 12.52 -6.40
N VAL A 58 7.03 12.17 -7.57
CA VAL A 58 6.16 13.04 -8.35
C VAL A 58 4.88 13.32 -7.57
N GLN A 59 4.25 12.30 -7.01
CA GLN A 59 2.98 12.42 -6.29
C GLN A 59 3.09 13.19 -4.97
N LEU A 60 4.23 13.12 -4.28
CA LEU A 60 4.42 13.81 -3.00
C LEU A 60 5.22 15.12 -3.15
N HIS A 61 5.59 15.51 -4.37
CA HIS A 61 6.48 16.63 -4.67
C HIS A 61 7.78 16.59 -3.84
N ILE A 62 8.42 15.41 -3.79
CA ILE A 62 9.63 15.16 -3.00
C ILE A 62 10.81 14.80 -3.89
N SER A 63 12.02 15.12 -3.43
CA SER A 63 13.23 14.75 -4.17
C SER A 63 13.35 13.22 -4.31
N PRO A 64 14.00 12.73 -5.38
CA PRO A 64 14.10 11.30 -5.65
C PRO A 64 14.80 10.45 -4.59
N ASN A 65 15.40 11.07 -3.57
CA ASN A 65 16.26 10.47 -2.54
C ASN A 65 15.46 9.66 -1.49
N LYS A 66 14.66 8.71 -1.97
CA LYS A 66 13.61 7.99 -1.24
C LYS A 66 14.10 6.78 -0.47
N GLU A 67 15.33 6.33 -0.73
CA GLU A 67 15.93 5.25 0.04
C GLU A 67 15.97 5.59 1.52
N LYS A 68 16.28 6.84 1.89
CA LYS A 68 16.25 7.29 3.30
C LYS A 68 14.85 7.23 3.91
N ASN A 69 13.83 7.65 3.16
CA ASN A 69 12.45 7.61 3.63
C ASN A 69 11.93 6.17 3.77
N LEU A 70 12.22 5.31 2.79
CA LEU A 70 11.87 3.89 2.84
C LEU A 70 12.63 3.16 3.95
N TYR A 71 13.91 3.46 4.17
CA TYR A 71 14.67 2.89 5.29
C TYR A 71 14.07 3.23 6.65
N SER A 72 13.62 4.48 6.82
CA SER A 72 12.93 4.89 8.05
C SER A 72 11.63 4.12 8.25
N ILE A 73 10.84 3.96 7.18
CA ILE A 73 9.59 3.18 7.20
C ILE A 73 9.90 1.72 7.56
N PHE A 74 10.80 1.07 6.82
CA PHE A 74 11.25 -0.31 7.04
C PHE A 74 11.68 -0.56 8.48
N ARG A 75 12.50 0.33 9.06
CA ARG A 75 12.90 0.24 10.46
C ARG A 75 11.71 0.36 11.42
N LYS A 76 10.78 1.29 11.16
CA LYS A 76 9.61 1.54 12.03
C LYS A 76 8.52 0.48 11.91
N THR A 77 8.44 -0.22 10.79
CA THR A 77 7.48 -1.30 10.52
C THR A 77 8.08 -2.70 10.67
N SER A 78 9.34 -2.80 11.12
CA SER A 78 10.09 -4.06 11.20
C SER A 78 10.01 -4.87 9.91
N SER A 79 10.17 -4.20 8.77
CA SER A 79 10.16 -4.79 7.43
C SER A 79 11.51 -4.56 6.79
N GLN A 80 12.09 -5.56 6.13
CA GLN A 80 13.41 -5.42 5.50
C GLN A 80 13.32 -4.90 4.07
N ASN A 81 12.20 -5.14 3.41
CA ASN A 81 11.99 -4.81 2.02
C ASN A 81 10.54 -4.42 1.74
N ARG A 82 10.29 -3.98 0.51
CA ARG A 82 8.98 -3.54 0.06
C ARG A 82 7.92 -4.65 0.12
N ILE A 83 8.30 -5.89 -0.18
CA ILE A 83 7.37 -7.02 -0.20
C ILE A 83 6.93 -7.35 1.23
N GLU A 84 7.87 -7.38 2.18
CA GLU A 84 7.57 -7.56 3.60
C GLU A 84 6.67 -6.44 4.13
N LEU A 85 6.94 -5.18 3.77
CA LEU A 85 6.09 -4.05 4.18
C LEU A 85 4.63 -4.26 3.70
N ILE A 86 4.44 -4.66 2.44
CA ILE A 86 3.12 -4.94 1.88
C ILE A 86 2.47 -6.12 2.61
N SER A 87 3.19 -7.23 2.76
CA SER A 87 2.69 -8.44 3.42
C SER A 87 2.22 -8.17 4.85
N ARG A 88 3.04 -7.51 5.67
CA ARG A 88 2.67 -7.15 7.05
C ARG A 88 1.42 -6.29 7.12
N THR A 89 1.30 -5.33 6.19
CA THR A 89 0.12 -4.46 6.13
C THR A 89 -1.13 -5.23 5.74
N GLN A 90 -1.03 -6.18 4.79
CA GLN A 90 -2.15 -7.05 4.40
C GLN A 90 -2.59 -7.95 5.56
N SER A 91 -1.64 -8.60 6.25
CA SER A 91 -1.94 -9.46 7.40
C SER A 91 -2.65 -8.69 8.50
N TYR A 92 -2.23 -7.45 8.78
CA TYR A 92 -2.88 -6.64 9.80
C TYR A 92 -4.31 -6.22 9.41
N ILE A 93 -4.55 -5.87 8.15
CA ILE A 93 -5.90 -5.58 7.67
C ILE A 93 -6.77 -6.83 7.74
N ALA A 94 -6.22 -8.00 7.42
CA ALA A 94 -6.94 -9.26 7.53
C ALA A 94 -7.30 -9.60 8.99
N THR A 95 -6.54 -9.14 9.98
CA THR A 95 -6.90 -9.30 11.41
C THR A 95 -7.90 -8.29 11.94
N LEU A 96 -8.16 -7.19 11.21
CA LEU A 96 -9.14 -6.16 11.59
C LEU A 96 -10.55 -6.39 11.03
N ASN A 97 -10.69 -7.26 10.02
CA ASN A 97 -11.96 -7.65 9.41
C ASN A 97 -12.47 -8.96 10.00
#